data_AF-A0A8T0AT64-F1
#
_entry.id   AF-A0A8T0AT64-F1
#
_cell.length_a   1.000
_cell.length_b   1.000
_cell.length_c   1.000
_cell.angle_alpha   90.00
_cell.angle_beta   90.00
_cell.angle_gamma   90.00
#
_symmetry.space_group_name_H-M   'P 1'
#
loop_
_entity.id
_entity.type
_entity.pdbx_description
1 polymer ?
#
loop_
_entity_poly.entity_id
_entity_poly.type
_entity_poly.pdbx_seq_one_letter_code
_entity_poly.pdbx_strand_id
1 'polypeptide(L)'
;MIWRTFLHVRFWLVLALASGQLTDNEISRIVDLHNQYRSSVTPPAANMQRMIWNKQLSQVAASYASQCTWGHNPKAFGVVGENLFMTLGPFVVDQPLGLWFAENSSYSFTSNTCADGKECGHYTQIGVPT
;
A
#
# COMPACT_ATOMS: atom_id res chain seq x y z
N MET A 1 4.56 -24.58 -59.11
CA MET A 1 5.06 -23.30 -58.58
C MET A 1 4.89 -23.30 -57.07
N ILE A 2 6.03 -23.42 -56.38
CA ILE A 2 6.38 -22.98 -55.03
C ILE A 2 5.40 -23.30 -53.88
N TRP A 3 5.83 -24.29 -53.09
CA TRP A 3 5.41 -24.61 -51.73
C TRP A 3 5.53 -23.43 -50.75
N ARG A 4 4.58 -23.41 -49.80
CA ARG A 4 4.74 -23.11 -48.36
C ARG A 4 5.78 -22.04 -47.97
N THR A 5 5.30 -20.92 -47.47
CA THR A 5 6.09 -19.94 -46.71
C THR A 5 5.32 -19.52 -45.44
N PHE A 6 5.76 -20.10 -44.31
CA PHE A 6 5.87 -19.54 -42.95
C PHE A 6 4.74 -18.61 -42.45
N LEU A 7 3.86 -18.96 -41.49
CA LEU A 7 4.13 -19.35 -40.10
C LEU A 7 5.03 -18.39 -39.29
N HIS A 8 4.97 -17.07 -39.48
CA HIS A 8 5.62 -16.11 -38.55
C HIS A 8 4.89 -14.75 -38.45
N VAL A 9 3.65 -14.70 -37.95
CA VAL A 9 3.12 -13.48 -37.30
C VAL A 9 2.18 -13.87 -36.14
N ARG A 10 2.68 -14.67 -35.19
CA ARG A 10 2.08 -14.81 -33.85
C ARG A 10 3.10 -14.50 -32.76
N PHE A 11 3.84 -13.42 -32.99
CA PHE A 11 4.56 -12.70 -31.95
C PHE A 11 4.14 -11.23 -32.00
N TRP A 12 2.82 -11.01 -31.98
CA TRP A 12 2.32 -9.80 -31.34
C TRP A 12 2.72 -9.96 -29.88
N LEU A 13 3.83 -9.32 -29.49
CA LEU A 13 4.09 -8.99 -28.10
C LEU A 13 2.77 -8.41 -27.59
N VAL A 14 2.07 -9.19 -26.78
CA VAL A 14 1.23 -8.60 -25.75
C VAL A 14 2.25 -7.99 -24.79
N LEU A 15 2.75 -6.81 -25.13
CA LEU A 15 3.15 -5.81 -24.15
C LEU A 15 1.85 -5.44 -23.46
N ALA A 16 1.39 -6.33 -22.57
CA ALA A 16 0.43 -5.99 -21.55
C ALA A 16 1.13 -4.91 -20.74
N LEU A 17 0.71 -3.68 -21.03
CA LEU A 17 0.93 -2.43 -20.32
C LEU A 17 1.31 -2.71 -18.86
N ALA A 18 2.60 -2.61 -18.54
CA ALA A 18 3.10 -2.57 -17.16
C ALA A 18 2.80 -1.19 -16.55
N SER A 19 1.54 -0.76 -16.62
CA SER A 19 1.08 0.46 -15.97
C SER A 19 0.65 0.08 -14.54
N GLY A 20 1.36 0.59 -13.54
CA GLY A 20 0.88 0.56 -12.15
C GLY A 20 1.40 -0.58 -11.26
N GLN A 21 2.52 -1.23 -11.60
CA GLN A 21 3.16 -2.18 -10.68
C GLN A 21 4.36 -1.52 -10.00
N LEU A 22 4.37 -1.53 -8.66
CA LEU A 22 5.48 -1.02 -7.85
C LEU A 22 6.79 -1.72 -8.25
N THR A 23 7.87 -0.95 -8.34
CA THR A 23 9.23 -1.46 -8.50
C THR A 23 9.74 -2.12 -7.23
N ASP A 24 10.77 -2.97 -7.33
CA ASP A 24 11.39 -3.61 -6.16
C ASP A 24 11.95 -2.58 -5.16
N ASN A 25 12.44 -1.43 -5.66
CA ASN A 25 12.91 -0.33 -4.83
C ASN A 25 11.74 0.32 -4.06
N GLU A 26 10.60 0.55 -4.71
CA GLU A 26 9.41 1.07 -4.06
C GLU A 26 8.85 0.08 -3.04
N ILE A 27 8.80 -1.21 -3.36
CA ILE A 27 8.38 -2.27 -2.43
C ILE A 27 9.26 -2.26 -1.18
N SER A 28 10.59 -2.23 -1.38
CA SER A 28 11.55 -2.16 -0.28
C SER A 28 11.35 -0.89 0.54
N ARG A 29 11.19 0.26 -0.12
CA ARG A 29 10.98 1.56 0.53
C ARG A 29 9.69 1.59 1.37
N ILE A 30 8.60 1.00 0.88
CA ILE A 30 7.33 0.89 1.63
C ILE A 30 7.57 0.11 2.94
N VAL A 31 8.20 -1.06 2.87
CA VAL A 31 8.44 -1.90 4.04
C VAL A 31 9.41 -1.24 5.01
N ASP A 32 10.46 -0.59 4.51
CA ASP A 32 11.44 0.11 5.33
C ASP A 32 10.81 1.29 6.08
N LEU A 33 9.99 2.10 5.42
CA LEU A 33 9.28 3.22 6.05
C LEU A 33 8.30 2.74 7.13
N HIS A 34 7.51 1.69 6.87
CA HIS A 34 6.65 1.11 7.89
C HIS A 34 7.44 0.68 9.12
N ASN A 35 8.55 -0.05 8.92
CA ASN A 35 9.37 -0.54 10.02
C ASN A 35 10.09 0.59 10.75
N GLN A 36 10.54 1.63 10.05
CA GLN A 36 11.11 2.85 10.64
C GLN A 36 10.08 3.56 11.51
N TYR A 37 8.86 3.75 11.02
CA TYR A 37 7.81 4.41 11.79
C TYR A 37 7.40 3.59 13.01
N ARG A 38 7.22 2.28 12.84
CA ARG A 38 6.90 1.34 13.93
C ARG A 38 7.95 1.29 15.03
N SER A 39 9.22 1.49 14.71
CA SER A 39 10.30 1.55 15.72
C SER A 39 10.44 2.91 16.40
N SER A 40 9.76 3.95 15.88
CA SER A 40 9.85 5.34 16.36
C SER A 40 8.63 5.83 17.14
N VAL A 41 7.65 4.95 17.40
CA VAL A 41 6.40 5.33 18.07
C VAL A 41 6.62 5.78 19.51
N THR A 42 5.79 6.72 19.94
CA THR A 42 5.76 7.21 21.32
C THR A 42 4.32 7.12 21.86
N PRO A 43 4.09 6.44 23.00
CA PRO A 43 5.07 5.72 23.81
C PRO A 43 5.67 4.51 23.07
N PRO A 44 6.87 4.04 23.46
CA PRO A 44 7.47 2.86 22.84
C PRO A 44 6.59 1.62 23.03
N ALA A 45 6.45 0.84 21.96
CA ALA A 45 5.70 -0.40 21.98
C ALA A 45 6.55 -1.58 22.47
N ALA A 46 6.03 -2.37 23.41
CA ALA A 46 6.72 -3.54 23.95
C ALA A 46 6.69 -4.76 23.01
N ASN A 47 5.73 -4.83 22.09
CA ASN A 47 5.44 -6.00 21.26
C ASN A 47 5.27 -5.67 19.77
N MET A 48 5.89 -4.58 19.30
CA MET A 48 5.76 -4.16 17.89
C MET A 48 6.39 -5.18 16.94
N GLN A 49 5.58 -5.74 16.04
CA GLN A 49 6.04 -6.70 15.05
C GLN A 49 6.74 -6.01 13.87
N ARG A 50 7.82 -6.61 13.36
CA ARG A 50 8.48 -6.18 12.12
C ARG A 50 7.63 -6.61 10.92
N MET A 51 7.36 -5.68 10.02
CA MET A 51 6.65 -5.94 8.77
C MET A 51 7.57 -6.51 7.70
N ILE A 52 7.00 -7.38 6.87
CA ILE A 52 7.60 -7.93 5.65
C ILE A 52 6.61 -7.78 4.50
N TRP A 53 7.10 -7.77 3.27
CA TRP A 53 6.24 -7.73 2.10
C TRP A 53 5.46 -9.04 1.92
N ASN A 54 4.16 -8.95 1.66
CA ASN A 54 3.32 -10.09 1.33
C ASN A 54 2.82 -9.96 -0.12
N LYS A 55 3.23 -10.91 -0.98
CA LYS A 55 2.90 -10.89 -2.41
C LYS A 55 1.42 -11.11 -2.69
N GLN A 56 0.71 -11.90 -1.87
CA GLN A 56 -0.73 -12.11 -2.04
C GLN A 56 -1.51 -10.83 -1.70
N LEU A 57 -1.16 -10.13 -0.61
CA LEU A 57 -1.79 -8.85 -0.26
C LEU A 57 -1.53 -7.78 -1.31
N SER A 58 -0.33 -7.73 -1.89
CA SER A 58 -0.04 -6.76 -2.95
C SER A 58 -0.86 -7.01 -4.22
N GLN A 59 -1.15 -8.28 -4.54
CA GLN A 59 -2.04 -8.63 -5.65
C GLN A 59 -3.48 -8.20 -5.40
N VAL A 60 -3.98 -8.35 -4.16
CA VAL A 60 -5.30 -7.86 -3.75
C VAL A 60 -5.37 -6.34 -3.90
N ALA A 61 -4.37 -5.62 -3.38
CA ALA A 61 -4.30 -4.16 -3.47
C ALA A 61 -4.22 -3.68 -4.93
N ALA A 62 -3.35 -4.26 -5.74
CA ALA A 62 -3.20 -3.91 -7.16
C ALA A 62 -4.49 -4.18 -7.96
N SER A 63 -5.16 -5.31 -7.71
CA SER A 63 -6.43 -5.66 -8.36
C SER A 63 -7.58 -4.73 -7.96
N TYR A 64 -7.53 -4.15 -6.76
CA TYR A 64 -8.56 -3.22 -6.32
C TYR A 64 -8.27 -1.80 -6.82
N ALA A 65 -7.02 -1.33 -6.70
CA ALA A 65 -6.60 -0.03 -7.19
C ALA A 65 -6.81 0.15 -8.70
N SER A 66 -6.67 -0.92 -9.50
CA SER A 66 -6.91 -0.89 -10.95
C SER A 66 -8.37 -0.63 -11.36
N GLN A 67 -9.32 -0.74 -10.42
CA GLN A 67 -10.72 -0.37 -10.67
C GLN A 67 -10.93 1.14 -10.62
N CYS A 68 -9.91 1.92 -10.22
CA CYS A 68 -9.94 3.38 -10.17
C CYS A 68 -11.16 3.94 -9.42
N THR A 69 -11.61 3.25 -8.37
CA THR A 69 -12.74 3.65 -7.53
C THR A 69 -12.21 4.17 -6.19
N TRP A 70 -12.61 5.38 -5.81
CA TRP A 70 -12.26 5.93 -4.50
C TRP A 70 -13.18 5.38 -3.41
N GLY A 71 -12.67 4.47 -2.61
CA GLY A 71 -13.36 3.86 -1.48
C GLY A 71 -12.70 2.56 -1.07
N HIS A 72 -12.93 2.10 0.16
CA HIS A 72 -12.32 0.88 0.69
C HIS A 72 -12.80 -0.39 0.00
N ASN A 73 -11.92 -1.38 -0.14
CA ASN A 73 -12.25 -2.67 -0.74
C ASN A 73 -13.27 -3.43 0.13
N PRO A 74 -14.53 -3.59 -0.33
CA PRO A 74 -15.57 -4.25 0.48
C PRO A 74 -15.27 -5.73 0.71
N LYS A 75 -14.41 -6.36 -0.11
CA LYS A 75 -14.00 -7.76 0.06
C LYS A 75 -12.82 -7.92 1.03
N ALA A 76 -12.10 -6.84 1.35
CA ALA A 76 -11.01 -6.86 2.32
C ALA A 76 -11.50 -6.61 3.75
N PHE A 77 -12.65 -5.96 3.90
CA PHE A 77 -13.22 -5.57 5.19
C PHE A 77 -13.36 -6.77 6.14
N GLY A 78 -12.77 -6.65 7.33
CA GLY A 78 -12.79 -7.69 8.37
C GLY A 78 -11.86 -8.89 8.13
N VAL A 79 -11.14 -8.93 6.99
CA VAL A 79 -10.17 -9.98 6.66
C VAL A 79 -8.75 -9.44 6.75
N VAL A 80 -8.50 -8.25 6.18
CA VAL A 80 -7.23 -7.54 6.23
C VAL A 80 -7.48 -6.03 6.33
N GLY A 81 -6.52 -5.29 6.91
CA GLY A 81 -6.57 -3.83 6.93
C GLY A 81 -6.27 -3.20 5.57
N GLU A 82 -6.64 -1.93 5.41
CA GLU A 82 -6.39 -1.16 4.18
C GLU A 82 -6.20 0.33 4.48
N ASN A 83 -5.12 0.92 3.96
CA ASN A 83 -4.93 2.36 3.91
C ASN A 83 -4.97 2.82 2.44
N LEU A 84 -5.66 3.92 2.16
CA LEU A 84 -5.82 4.45 0.81
C LEU A 84 -5.18 5.84 0.68
N PHE A 85 -4.66 6.11 -0.51
CA PHE A 85 -4.11 7.41 -0.87
C PHE A 85 -4.38 7.70 -2.34
N MET A 86 -4.65 8.96 -2.65
CA MET A 86 -4.82 9.45 -4.01
C MET A 86 -4.02 10.74 -4.18
N THR A 87 -3.41 10.90 -5.35
CA THR A 87 -2.76 12.14 -5.76
C THR A 87 -3.08 12.42 -7.22
N LEU A 88 -3.11 13.70 -7.59
CA LEU A 88 -3.18 14.14 -8.99
C LEU A 88 -1.79 14.27 -9.63
N GLY A 89 -0.74 14.29 -8.81
CA GLY A 89 0.65 14.39 -9.23
C GLY A 89 1.33 13.02 -9.35
N PRO A 90 2.66 13.01 -9.61
CA PRO A 90 3.44 11.79 -9.58
C PRO A 90 3.31 11.07 -8.22
N PHE A 91 3.20 9.76 -8.26
CA PHE A 91 3.21 8.94 -7.05
C PHE A 91 4.65 8.86 -6.50
N VAL A 92 4.79 9.19 -5.22
CA VAL A 92 6.05 9.04 -4.47
C VAL A 92 5.73 8.31 -3.18
N VAL A 93 6.32 7.12 -2.98
CA VAL A 93 6.05 6.22 -1.84
C VAL A 93 6.08 6.94 -0.48
N ASP A 94 7.06 7.80 -0.25
CA ASP A 94 7.24 8.48 1.03
C ASP A 94 6.04 9.36 1.43
N GLN A 95 5.29 9.90 0.46
CA GLN A 95 4.21 10.85 0.71
C GLN A 95 3.01 10.22 1.46
N PRO A 96 2.34 9.16 0.96
CA PRO A 96 1.24 8.53 1.70
C PRO A 96 1.68 8.03 3.06
N LEU A 97 2.84 7.37 3.14
CA LEU A 97 3.34 6.79 4.39
C LEU A 97 3.61 7.85 5.45
N GLY A 98 4.20 8.98 5.06
CA GLY A 98 4.41 10.12 5.95
C GLY A 98 3.10 10.76 6.42
N LEU A 99 2.13 10.94 5.51
CA LEU A 99 0.82 11.53 5.84
C LEU A 99 0.02 10.62 6.78
N TRP A 100 -0.06 9.32 6.47
CA TRP A 100 -0.72 8.34 7.32
C TRP A 100 -0.08 8.28 8.71
N PHE A 101 1.25 8.29 8.80
CA PHE A 101 1.92 8.28 10.10
C PHE A 101 1.72 9.59 10.88
N ALA A 102 1.66 10.74 10.21
CA ALA A 102 1.52 12.06 10.83
C ALA A 102 0.18 12.26 11.56
N GLU A 103 -0.83 11.43 11.29
CA GLU A 103 -2.08 11.40 12.06
C GLU A 103 -1.84 11.08 13.55
N ASN A 104 -0.66 10.56 13.93
CA ASN A 104 -0.24 10.38 15.33
C ASN A 104 -0.42 11.65 16.18
N SER A 105 -0.28 12.82 15.57
CA SER A 105 -0.40 14.12 16.23
C SER A 105 -1.80 14.37 16.80
N SER A 106 -2.80 13.66 16.28
CA SER A 106 -4.19 13.73 16.72
C SER A 106 -4.63 12.49 17.52
N TYR A 107 -3.73 11.51 17.73
CA TYR A 107 -4.04 10.26 18.42
C TYR A 107 -3.58 10.29 19.88
N SER A 108 -4.46 9.88 20.79
CA SER A 108 -4.15 9.74 22.22
C SER A 108 -4.06 8.27 22.60
N PHE A 109 -2.86 7.83 22.98
CA PHE A 109 -2.66 6.48 23.55
C PHE A 109 -3.31 6.31 24.93
N THR A 110 -3.49 7.38 25.69
CA THR A 110 -4.11 7.32 27.03
C THR A 110 -5.59 7.01 26.95
N SER A 111 -6.31 7.66 26.03
CA SER A 111 -7.75 7.45 25.84
C SER A 111 -8.07 6.44 24.74
N ASN A 112 -7.08 6.03 23.94
CA ASN A 112 -7.26 5.18 22.76
C ASN A 112 -8.28 5.77 21.78
N THR A 113 -8.20 7.10 21.57
CA THR A 113 -9.11 7.86 20.70
C THR A 113 -8.35 8.83 19.81
N CYS A 114 -8.96 9.17 18.69
CA CYS A 114 -8.55 10.31 17.87
C CYS A 114 -9.22 11.59 18.38
N ALA A 115 -8.58 12.74 18.18
CA ALA A 115 -9.15 14.04 18.48
C ALA A 115 -10.44 14.29 17.67
N ASP A 116 -11.36 15.05 18.24
CA ASP A 116 -12.67 15.32 17.61
C ASP A 116 -12.52 15.93 16.21
N GLY A 117 -13.19 15.33 15.24
CA GLY A 117 -13.15 15.74 13.83
C GLY A 117 -11.82 15.49 13.11
N LYS A 118 -10.94 14.65 13.69
CA LYS A 118 -9.69 14.19 13.06
C LYS A 118 -9.78 12.72 12.67
N GLU A 119 -8.92 12.34 11.73
CA GLU A 119 -8.73 10.96 11.31
C GLU A 119 -7.40 10.45 11.87
N CYS A 120 -7.44 9.24 12.43
CA CYS A 120 -6.25 8.53 12.93
C CYS A 120 -6.19 7.07 12.45
N GLY A 121 -7.13 6.66 11.59
CA GLY A 121 -7.26 5.28 11.12
C GLY A 121 -5.98 4.80 10.43
N HIS A 122 -5.38 5.65 9.59
CA HIS A 122 -4.18 5.28 8.88
C HIS A 122 -2.97 5.16 9.83
N TYR A 123 -2.84 6.08 10.78
CA TYR A 123 -1.78 5.99 11.80
C TYR A 123 -1.93 4.74 12.65
N THR A 124 -3.14 4.46 13.17
CA THR A 124 -3.34 3.30 14.03
C THR A 124 -3.00 2.00 13.33
N GLN A 125 -3.27 1.88 12.02
CA GLN A 125 -2.87 0.71 11.23
C GLN A 125 -1.35 0.58 11.05
N ILE A 126 -0.59 1.69 11.07
CA ILE A 126 0.88 1.69 10.95
C ILE A 126 1.55 1.51 12.32
N GLY A 127 1.20 2.37 13.28
CA GLY A 127 1.97 2.65 14.49
C GLY A 127 1.38 2.12 15.79
N VAL A 128 0.22 1.44 15.77
CA VAL A 128 -0.30 0.75 16.95
C VAL A 128 0.00 -0.76 16.83
N PRO A 129 0.56 -1.41 17.86
CA PRO A 129 0.73 -2.85 17.85
C PRO A 129 -0.61 -3.58 17.78
N THR A 130 -0.69 -4.57 16.89
CA THR A 130 -1.82 -5.51 16.74
C THR A 130 -1.38 -6.91 17.10
#